data_AF-A0A6M0CV00-F1
#
_entry.id   AF-A0A6M0CV00-F1
#
_cell.length_a   1.000
_cell.length_b   1.000
_cell.length_c   1.000
_cell.angle_alpha   90.00
_cell.angle_beta   90.00
_cell.angle_gamma   90.00
#
_symmetry.space_group_name_H-M   'P 1'
#
loop_
_entity.id
_entity.type
_entity.pdbx_description
1 polymer ?
#
loop_
_entity_poly.entity_id
_entity_poly.type
_entity_poly.pdbx_seq_one_letter_code
_entity_poly.pdbx_strand_id
1 'polypeptide(L)' 'PGVLRCADGIAELRLSGAFRIDDTDTILQNLGASLPVKVRYLTRYWVSIEPV' A
#
# COMPACT_ATOMS: atom_id res chain seq x y z
N PRO A 1 13.77 -8.27 -6.68
CA PRO A 1 13.26 -7.02 -7.28
C PRO A 1 11.73 -7.06 -7.37
N GLY A 2 11.03 -6.23 -6.60
CA GLY A 2 9.58 -6.06 -6.65
C GLY A 2 9.23 -4.63 -7.03
N VAL A 3 8.05 -4.44 -7.63
CA VAL A 3 7.53 -3.13 -8.05
C VAL A 3 6.34 -2.77 -7.19
N LEU A 4 6.44 -1.65 -6.48
CA LEU A 4 5.34 -1.01 -5.76
C LEU A 4 5.00 0.28 -6.49
N ARG A 5 3.74 0.41 -6.93
CA ARG A 5 3.24 1.62 -7.58
C ARG A 5 2.17 2.26 -6.70
N CYS A 6 2.25 3.58 -6.57
CA CYS A 6 1.25 4.38 -5.88
C CYS A 6 0.52 5.23 -6.94
N ALA A 7 -0.81 5.30 -6.87
CA ALA A 7 -1.58 6.19 -7.73
C ALA A 7 -1.46 7.65 -7.25
N ASP A 8 -1.48 8.62 -8.18
CA ASP A 8 -1.26 10.03 -7.85
C ASP A 8 -2.31 10.59 -6.87
N GLY A 9 -3.56 10.08 -6.91
CA GLY A 9 -4.65 10.52 -6.03
C GLY A 9 -4.48 10.19 -4.55
N ILE A 10 -3.51 9.35 -4.20
CA ILE A 10 -3.17 8.96 -2.82
C ILE A 10 -1.74 9.36 -2.43
N ALA A 11 -0.98 9.96 -3.36
CA ALA A 11 0.41 10.37 -3.11
C ALA A 11 0.53 11.43 -2.01
N GLU A 12 -0.53 12.20 -1.78
CA GLU A 12 -0.59 13.21 -0.72
C GLU A 12 -1.16 12.67 0.62
N LEU A 13 -1.57 11.39 0.69
CA LEU A 13 -2.05 10.81 1.93
C LEU A 13 -0.89 10.59 2.90
N ARG A 14 -0.97 11.28 4.04
CA ARG A 14 0.04 11.19 5.09
C ARG A 14 -0.19 9.94 5.94
N LEU A 15 0.61 8.91 5.70
CA LEU A 15 0.67 7.73 6.55
C LEU A 15 1.63 8.00 7.72
N SER A 16 1.09 8.23 8.91
CA SER A 16 1.86 8.40 10.15
C SER A 16 1.65 7.18 11.04
N GLY A 17 2.67 6.33 11.21
CA GLY A 17 2.58 5.14 12.05
C GLY A 17 3.91 4.41 12.19
N ALA A 18 4.00 3.53 13.18
CA ALA A 18 5.12 2.60 13.36
C ALA A 18 4.75 1.26 12.70
N PHE A 19 5.34 0.98 11.55
CA PHE A 19 5.05 -0.24 10.78
C PHE A 19 6.23 -1.22 10.87
N ARG A 20 5.93 -2.49 11.12
CA ARG A 20 6.94 -3.55 11.19
C ARG A 20 7.29 -4.06 9.80
N ILE A 21 8.49 -3.74 9.34
CA ILE A 21 9.00 -4.11 8.01
C ILE A 21 9.05 -5.63 7.79
N ASP A 22 9.11 -6.40 8.87
CA ASP A 22 9.19 -7.85 8.93
C ASP A 22 8.04 -8.55 8.18
N ASP A 23 6.88 -7.89 8.12
CA ASP A 23 5.70 -8.40 7.43
C ASP A 23 5.05 -7.30 6.58
N THR A 24 5.69 -7.03 5.43
CA THR A 24 5.29 -5.95 4.52
C THR A 24 3.91 -6.20 3.89
N ASP A 25 3.50 -7.47 3.70
CA ASP A 25 2.17 -7.83 3.19
C ASP A 25 1.06 -7.41 4.17
N THR A 26 1.27 -7.66 5.46
CA THR A 26 0.33 -7.23 6.51
C THR A 26 0.24 -5.71 6.61
N ILE A 27 1.34 -4.98 6.39
CA ILE A 27 1.32 -3.50 6.33
C ILE A 27 0.51 -3.00 5.14
N LEU A 28 0.71 -3.58 3.95
CA LEU A 28 -0.02 -3.22 2.74
C LEU A 28 -1.53 -3.46 2.91
N GLN A 29 -1.94 -4.55 3.56
CA GLN A 29 -3.36 -4.77 3.86
C GLN A 29 -3.91 -3.78 4.89
N ASN A 30 -3.16 -3.48 5.95
CA ASN A 30 -3.57 -2.51 6.97
C ASN A 30 -3.66 -1.07 6.44
N LEU A 31 -2.87 -0.74 5.42
CA LEU A 31 -2.93 0.53 4.71
C LEU A 31 -4.34 0.81 4.19
N GLY A 32 -5.00 -0.18 3.59
CA GLY A 32 -6.39 -0.05 3.12
C GLY A 32 -7.45 -0.05 4.23
N ALA A 33 -7.09 -0.46 5.45
CA ALA A 33 -7.97 -0.37 6.62
C ALA A 33 -7.87 0.99 7.33
N SER A 34 -6.71 1.64 7.29
CA SER A 34 -6.45 2.92 7.97
C SER A 34 -6.68 4.15 7.09
N LEU A 35 -6.60 3.99 5.77
CA LEU A 35 -6.77 5.06 4.79
C LEU A 35 -7.76 4.60 3.70
N PRO A 36 -8.43 5.52 2.99
CA PRO A 36 -9.35 5.20 1.89
C PRO A 36 -8.59 4.78 0.63
N VAL A 37 -7.76 3.75 0.75
CA VAL A 37 -6.90 3.22 -0.30
C VAL A 37 -7.15 1.73 -0.49
N LYS A 38 -6.95 1.25 -1.71
CA LYS A 38 -7.14 -0.13 -2.12
C LYS A 38 -5.82 -0.67 -2.67
N VAL A 39 -5.37 -1.80 -2.13
CA VAL A 39 -4.17 -2.47 -2.63
C VAL A 39 -4.56 -3.53 -3.65
N ARG A 40 -4.12 -3.37 -4.89
CA ARG A 40 -4.23 -4.36 -5.96
C ARG A 40 -2.90 -5.08 -6.16
N TYR A 41 -2.94 -6.39 -6.03
CA TYR A 41 -1.83 -7.27 -6.39
C TYR A 41 -2.05 -7.73 -7.83
N LEU A 42 -1.21 -7.26 -8.75
CA LEU A 42 -1.22 -7.79 -10.13
C LEU A 42 -0.44 -9.11 -10.20
N THR A 43 0.68 -9.20 -9.48
CA THR A 43 1.47 -10.41 -9.30
C THR A 43 2.10 -10.42 -7.90
N ARG A 44 2.70 -11.53 -7.48
CA ARG A 44 3.42 -11.63 -6.18
C ARG A 44 4.46 -10.53 -5.97
N TYR A 45 5.05 -10.02 -7.05
CA TYR A 45 6.09 -8.99 -6.99
C TYR A 45 5.62 -7.64 -7.55
N TRP A 46 4.32 -7.49 -7.84
CA TRP A 46 3.76 -6.28 -8.43
C TRP A 46 2.51 -5.84 -7.68
N VAL A 47 2.65 -4.74 -6.94
CA VAL A 47 1.61 -4.17 -6.09
C VAL A 47 1.29 -2.76 -6.56
N SER A 48 0.01 -2.45 -6.73
CA SER A 48 -0.51 -1.14 -7.09
C SER A 48 -1.45 -0.65 -6.00
N ILE A 49 -1.19 0.52 -5.43
CA ILE A 49 -2.05 1.16 -4.45
C ILE A 49 -2.87 2.21 -5.20
N GLU A 50 -4.19 2.11 -5.13
CA GLU A 50 -5.16 2.97 -5.82
C GLU A 50 -6.13 3.58 -4.78
N PRO A 51 -6.61 4.82 -4.94
CA PRO A 51 -7.71 5.34 -4.11
C PRO A 51 -8.99 4.51 -4.27
N VAL A 52 -9.79 4.42 -3.21
CA VAL A 52 -11.17 3.88 -3.27
C VAL A 52 -12.13 4.87 -3.91
#